data_AF-A0A4S8HWC4-F1
#
_entry.id   AF-A0A4S8HWC4-F1
#
_cell.length_a   1.000
_cell.length_b   1.000
_cell.length_c   1.000
_cell.angle_alpha   90.00
_cell.angle_beta   90.00
_cell.angle_gamma   90.00
#
_symmetry.space_group_name_H-M   'P 1'
#
loop_
_entity.id
_entity.type
_entity.pdbx_description
1 polymer ?
#
loop_
_entity_poly.entity_id
_entity_poly.type
_entity_poly.pdbx_seq_one_letter_code
_entity_poly.pdbx_strand_id
1 'polypeptide(L)'
;MPLQTTLQALSDLTKTFTYKTIGDKYETAYGDIVIDNFKNSELFWQRFVTPITKRIDSAVINPNDKIRPRQNISLDLQELSSIHYSVFLNLVYAGQCLTNKHFSYFENFYAHLGSACDLAEEFLTQLYFISLECEEKQTTVLEKLSKGKFLDIAKDWYDKYYASTYQHYLSKGKTAPIKLISRANILDEYFSKSKEWKEYSTTALQIRTYRNVVVHNTQIASIWEGNQVFVPKKTKIQNYKKWYQVFSVKQDRFPHDFIDRDQQMHNDFVELKEKLNALWEKPLKHFETLVFVDKNKKLLNKYDIEYTD
;
A
#
# COMPACT_ATOMS: atom_id res chain seq x y z
N MET A 1 -0.64 -24.42 -23.48
CA MET A 1 -1.80 -24.02 -24.30
C MET A 1 -2.54 -22.97 -23.51
N PRO A 2 -2.94 -21.86 -24.14
CA PRO A 2 -3.68 -20.80 -23.47
C PRO A 2 -5.00 -21.32 -22.90
N LEU A 3 -5.54 -20.62 -21.89
CA LEU A 3 -6.81 -21.00 -21.31
C LEU A 3 -7.94 -20.75 -22.32
N GLN A 4 -8.59 -21.81 -22.80
CA GLN A 4 -9.78 -21.74 -23.64
C GLN A 4 -11.03 -21.60 -22.76
N THR A 5 -11.38 -20.36 -22.41
CA THR A 5 -12.62 -20.05 -21.69
C THR A 5 -13.14 -18.69 -22.10
N THR A 6 -14.45 -18.46 -22.00
CA THR A 6 -15.00 -17.12 -22.25
C THR A 6 -14.70 -16.21 -21.07
N LEU A 7 -14.50 -14.91 -21.32
CA LEU A 7 -14.30 -13.93 -20.25
C LEU A 7 -15.48 -13.89 -19.27
N GLN A 8 -16.68 -14.17 -19.75
CA GLN A 8 -17.87 -14.28 -18.92
C GLN A 8 -17.77 -15.48 -17.96
N ALA A 9 -17.44 -16.66 -18.48
CA ALA A 9 -17.26 -17.85 -17.65
C ALA A 9 -16.13 -17.68 -16.61
N LEU A 10 -15.03 -17.02 -16.99
CA LEU A 10 -13.95 -16.68 -16.07
C LEU A 10 -14.43 -15.72 -14.96
N SER A 11 -15.17 -14.66 -15.34
CA SER A 11 -15.77 -13.72 -14.39
C SER A 11 -16.69 -14.45 -13.42
N ASP A 12 -17.57 -15.32 -13.93
CA ASP A 12 -18.56 -16.00 -13.10
C ASP A 12 -17.92 -17.02 -12.16
N LEU A 13 -16.90 -17.75 -12.63
CA LEU A 13 -16.09 -18.63 -11.79
C LEU A 13 -15.39 -17.85 -10.67
N THR A 14 -14.65 -16.81 -11.04
CA THR A 14 -13.82 -16.05 -10.07
C THR A 14 -14.67 -15.36 -9.01
N LYS A 15 -15.88 -14.88 -9.33
CA LYS A 15 -16.83 -14.31 -8.35
C LYS A 15 -17.24 -15.27 -7.22
N THR A 16 -17.07 -16.58 -7.40
CA THR A 16 -17.33 -17.57 -6.34
C THR A 16 -16.17 -17.71 -5.34
N PHE A 17 -15.01 -17.15 -5.67
CA PHE A 17 -13.79 -17.31 -4.89
C PHE A 17 -13.71 -16.30 -3.77
N THR A 18 -13.34 -16.77 -2.58
CA THR A 18 -13.00 -15.92 -1.42
C THR A 18 -11.70 -16.42 -0.81
N TYR A 19 -11.04 -15.56 -0.02
CA TYR A 19 -9.89 -15.96 0.80
C TYR A 19 -10.21 -17.19 1.65
N LYS A 20 -11.43 -17.28 2.16
CA LYS A 20 -11.87 -18.37 3.03
C LYS A 20 -12.09 -19.70 2.30
N THR A 21 -12.49 -19.67 1.03
CA THR A 21 -12.83 -20.90 0.29
C THR A 21 -11.67 -21.46 -0.50
N ILE A 22 -10.85 -20.61 -1.13
CA ILE A 22 -9.76 -21.04 -2.01
C ILE A 22 -8.45 -20.27 -1.82
N GLY A 23 -8.36 -19.50 -0.74
CA GLY A 23 -7.13 -18.82 -0.37
C GLY A 23 -6.03 -19.80 0.02
N ASP A 24 -4.80 -19.30 0.08
CA ASP A 24 -3.72 -20.02 0.72
C ASP A 24 -3.90 -20.11 2.25
N LYS A 25 -2.91 -20.68 2.95
CA LYS A 25 -2.96 -20.85 4.40
C LYS A 25 -3.12 -19.53 5.19
N TYR A 26 -2.55 -18.42 4.71
CA TYR A 26 -2.63 -17.13 5.39
C TYR A 26 -3.91 -16.40 5.03
N GLU A 27 -4.32 -16.43 3.76
CA GLU A 27 -5.59 -15.88 3.28
C GLU A 27 -6.77 -16.54 4.03
N THR A 28 -6.77 -17.87 4.14
CA THR A 28 -7.83 -18.60 4.83
C THR A 28 -7.85 -18.31 6.33
N ALA A 29 -6.69 -18.24 6.97
CA ALA A 29 -6.60 -18.08 8.43
C ALA A 29 -6.82 -16.63 8.90
N TYR A 30 -6.44 -15.65 8.08
CA TYR A 30 -6.34 -14.25 8.50
C TYR A 30 -7.05 -13.26 7.56
N GLY A 31 -7.73 -13.74 6.51
CA GLY A 31 -8.49 -12.91 5.57
C GLY A 31 -9.43 -11.93 6.27
N ASP A 32 -10.15 -12.41 7.29
CA ASP A 32 -11.14 -11.65 8.07
C ASP A 32 -10.52 -10.38 8.73
N ILE A 33 -9.24 -10.41 9.11
CA ILE A 33 -8.53 -9.25 9.72
C ILE A 33 -8.40 -8.09 8.71
N VAL A 34 -8.24 -8.42 7.43
CA VAL A 34 -8.01 -7.45 6.36
C VAL A 34 -9.33 -7.00 5.75
N ILE A 35 -10.24 -7.91 5.43
CA ILE A 35 -11.49 -7.56 4.72
C ILE A 35 -12.44 -6.70 5.56
N ASP A 36 -12.35 -6.81 6.90
CA ASP A 36 -12.99 -5.87 7.80
C ASP A 36 -12.40 -4.47 7.53
N ASN A 37 -13.18 -3.56 6.96
CA ASN A 37 -12.76 -2.25 6.41
C ASN A 37 -11.89 -2.24 5.12
N PHE A 38 -11.40 -3.37 4.59
CA PHE A 38 -10.67 -3.43 3.30
C PHE A 38 -11.11 -4.57 2.36
N LYS A 39 -12.43 -4.67 2.13
CA LYS A 39 -13.05 -5.64 1.20
C LYS A 39 -12.49 -5.61 -0.23
N ASN A 40 -12.06 -4.44 -0.71
CA ASN A 40 -11.58 -4.29 -2.08
C ASN A 40 -10.24 -5.02 -2.33
N SER A 41 -9.50 -5.37 -1.26
CA SER A 41 -8.33 -6.26 -1.36
C SER A 41 -8.73 -7.65 -1.87
N GLU A 42 -9.79 -8.23 -1.29
CA GLU A 42 -10.29 -9.55 -1.72
C GLU A 42 -10.90 -9.47 -3.12
N LEU A 43 -11.65 -8.42 -3.44
CA LEU A 43 -12.20 -8.26 -4.79
C LEU A 43 -11.12 -8.15 -5.86
N PHE A 44 -10.02 -7.43 -5.57
CA PHE A 44 -8.91 -7.32 -6.52
C PHE A 44 -8.21 -8.67 -6.67
N TRP A 45 -7.93 -9.34 -5.55
CA TRP A 45 -7.40 -10.70 -5.57
C TRP A 45 -8.27 -11.65 -6.38
N GLN A 46 -9.57 -11.64 -6.12
CA GLN A 46 -10.58 -12.47 -6.76
C GLN A 46 -10.53 -12.29 -8.28
N ARG A 47 -10.56 -11.04 -8.75
CA ARG A 47 -10.75 -10.71 -10.16
C ARG A 47 -9.45 -10.71 -10.97
N PHE A 48 -8.30 -10.46 -10.34
CA PHE A 48 -7.06 -10.19 -11.06
C PHE A 48 -5.86 -11.01 -10.58
N VAL A 49 -5.89 -11.54 -9.36
CA VAL A 49 -4.85 -12.46 -8.87
C VAL A 49 -5.24 -13.91 -9.09
N THR A 50 -6.45 -14.36 -8.74
CA THR A 50 -6.82 -15.76 -8.96
C THR A 50 -6.75 -16.20 -10.43
N PRO A 51 -7.03 -15.35 -11.44
CA PRO A 51 -6.88 -15.76 -12.83
C PRO A 51 -5.43 -16.01 -13.27
N ILE A 52 -4.44 -15.43 -12.58
CA ILE A 52 -3.03 -15.72 -12.89
C ILE A 52 -2.56 -17.06 -12.29
N THR A 53 -3.33 -17.67 -11.38
CA THR A 53 -2.94 -18.92 -10.71
C THR A 53 -3.70 -20.11 -11.23
N LYS A 54 -3.24 -21.31 -10.88
CA LYS A 54 -3.89 -22.59 -11.21
C LYS A 54 -5.22 -22.83 -10.48
N ARG A 55 -5.76 -21.83 -9.77
CA ARG A 55 -7.06 -21.91 -9.06
C ARG A 55 -8.22 -22.08 -10.03
N ILE A 56 -8.11 -21.49 -11.22
CA ILE A 56 -9.12 -21.58 -12.27
C ILE A 56 -9.00 -22.86 -13.11
N ASP A 57 -7.95 -23.67 -12.89
CA ASP A 57 -7.74 -24.93 -13.61
C ASP A 57 -8.36 -26.08 -12.80
N SER A 58 -9.48 -26.62 -13.32
CA SER A 58 -10.18 -27.75 -12.69
C SER A 58 -9.39 -29.05 -12.70
N ALA A 59 -8.39 -29.20 -13.58
CA ALA A 59 -7.55 -30.40 -13.66
C ALA A 59 -6.52 -30.46 -12.52
N VAL A 60 -6.22 -29.34 -11.86
CA VAL A 60 -5.27 -29.30 -10.75
C VAL A 60 -5.97 -29.72 -9.46
N ILE A 61 -5.68 -30.94 -9.00
CA ILE A 61 -6.32 -31.52 -7.81
C ILE A 61 -5.62 -31.04 -6.53
N ASN A 62 -4.28 -30.96 -6.53
CA ASN A 62 -3.49 -30.60 -5.34
C ASN A 62 -3.71 -29.12 -4.95
N PRO A 63 -4.24 -28.83 -3.76
CA PRO A 63 -4.48 -27.45 -3.31
C PRO A 63 -3.22 -26.58 -3.28
N ASN A 64 -2.07 -27.16 -2.93
CA ASN A 64 -0.79 -26.43 -2.89
C ASN A 64 -0.26 -26.06 -4.28
N ASP A 65 -0.73 -26.73 -5.33
CA ASP A 65 -0.39 -26.38 -6.71
C ASP A 65 -1.36 -25.33 -7.27
N LYS A 66 -2.62 -25.30 -6.81
CA LYS A 66 -3.62 -24.31 -7.24
C LYS A 66 -3.17 -22.87 -7.02
N ILE A 67 -2.44 -22.62 -5.94
CA ILE A 67 -1.99 -21.27 -5.58
C ILE A 67 -0.84 -20.74 -6.45
N ARG A 68 -0.19 -21.62 -7.23
CA ARG A 68 0.95 -21.26 -8.07
C ARG A 68 0.50 -20.60 -9.37
N PRO A 69 1.32 -19.70 -9.96
CA PRO A 69 1.03 -19.13 -11.26
C PRO A 69 0.78 -20.21 -12.34
N ARG A 70 -0.10 -19.90 -13.29
CA ARG A 70 -0.23 -20.67 -14.53
C ARG A 70 1.03 -20.51 -15.38
N GLN A 71 1.19 -21.37 -16.38
CA GLN A 71 2.22 -21.18 -17.38
C GLN A 71 1.94 -19.92 -18.21
N ASN A 72 3.00 -19.33 -18.76
CA ASN A 72 2.95 -18.19 -19.70
C ASN A 72 2.32 -16.89 -19.17
N ILE A 73 2.00 -16.78 -17.88
CA ILE A 73 1.64 -15.50 -17.28
C ILE A 73 2.85 -14.56 -17.33
N SER A 74 2.63 -13.33 -17.76
CA SER A 74 3.69 -12.33 -17.82
C SER A 74 4.30 -12.04 -16.44
N LEU A 75 5.59 -11.76 -16.40
CA LEU A 75 6.32 -11.57 -15.14
C LEU A 75 5.83 -10.36 -14.35
N ASP A 76 5.47 -9.28 -15.03
CA ASP A 76 4.93 -8.06 -14.43
C ASP A 76 3.62 -8.29 -13.66
N LEU A 77 2.71 -9.14 -14.16
CA LEU A 77 1.49 -9.53 -13.44
C LEU A 77 1.79 -10.42 -12.23
N GLN A 78 2.79 -11.30 -12.33
CA GLN A 78 3.24 -12.12 -11.20
C GLN A 78 3.86 -11.25 -10.11
N GLU A 79 4.70 -10.28 -10.48
CA GLU A 79 5.28 -9.29 -9.57
C GLU A 79 4.18 -8.43 -8.91
N LEU A 80 3.24 -7.91 -9.71
CA LEU A 80 2.10 -7.13 -9.21
C LEU A 80 1.29 -7.93 -8.18
N SER A 81 1.00 -9.20 -8.46
CA SER A 81 0.31 -10.11 -7.53
C SER A 81 1.12 -10.34 -6.24
N SER A 82 2.44 -10.49 -6.35
CA SER A 82 3.31 -10.67 -5.19
C SER A 82 3.31 -9.44 -4.29
N ILE A 83 3.35 -8.23 -4.87
CA ILE A 83 3.26 -6.98 -4.11
C ILE A 83 1.89 -6.86 -3.44
N HIS A 84 0.80 -7.16 -4.16
CA HIS A 84 -0.56 -7.17 -3.59
C HIS A 84 -0.65 -8.10 -2.36
N TYR A 85 -0.12 -9.32 -2.49
CA TYR A 85 -0.06 -10.28 -1.39
C TYR A 85 0.82 -9.78 -0.22
N SER A 86 1.90 -9.06 -0.52
CA SER A 86 2.77 -8.46 0.50
C SER A 86 2.08 -7.34 1.28
N VAL A 87 1.20 -6.55 0.63
CA VAL A 87 0.32 -5.59 1.34
C VAL A 87 -0.58 -6.35 2.32
N PHE A 88 -1.25 -7.40 1.85
CA PHE A 88 -2.09 -8.26 2.68
C PHE A 88 -1.34 -8.81 3.89
N LEU A 89 -0.17 -9.43 3.70
CA LEU A 89 0.61 -10.00 4.80
C LEU A 89 1.05 -8.95 5.84
N ASN A 90 1.46 -7.76 5.41
CA ASN A 90 1.84 -6.70 6.36
C ASN A 90 0.63 -6.20 7.18
N LEU A 91 -0.55 -6.14 6.59
CA LEU A 91 -1.78 -5.85 7.34
C LEU A 91 -2.13 -6.97 8.32
N VAL A 92 -1.96 -8.24 7.94
CA VAL A 92 -2.13 -9.39 8.85
C VAL A 92 -1.16 -9.29 10.03
N TYR A 93 0.13 -9.03 9.78
CA TYR A 93 1.13 -8.92 10.85
C TYR A 93 0.86 -7.74 11.79
N ALA A 94 0.45 -6.59 11.25
CA ALA A 94 0.00 -5.47 12.06
C ALA A 94 -1.23 -5.84 12.90
N GLY A 95 -2.25 -6.46 12.30
CA GLY A 95 -3.45 -6.92 13.02
C GLY A 95 -3.15 -7.92 14.13
N GLN A 96 -2.21 -8.86 13.90
CA GLN A 96 -1.76 -9.81 14.92
C GLN A 96 -1.07 -9.13 16.11
N CYS A 97 -0.43 -7.97 15.92
CA CYS A 97 0.14 -7.21 17.04
C CYS A 97 -0.95 -6.59 17.94
N LEU A 98 -2.18 -6.39 17.45
CA LEU A 98 -3.29 -5.89 18.27
C LEU A 98 -3.79 -6.95 19.27
N THR A 99 -3.70 -8.23 18.91
CA THR A 99 -4.18 -9.36 19.73
C THR A 99 -3.07 -10.01 20.54
N ASN A 100 -1.88 -10.17 19.96
CA ASN A 100 -0.74 -10.87 20.56
C ASN A 100 0.35 -9.90 21.02
N LYS A 101 0.18 -9.38 22.25
CA LYS A 101 1.06 -8.37 22.87
C LYS A 101 2.35 -8.97 23.44
N HIS A 102 3.33 -9.22 22.56
CA HIS A 102 4.70 -9.62 22.91
C HIS A 102 5.60 -8.40 23.15
N PHE A 103 6.84 -8.58 23.61
CA PHE A 103 7.74 -7.50 24.07
C PHE A 103 7.89 -6.28 23.12
N SER A 104 7.82 -6.47 21.79
CA SER A 104 7.98 -5.41 20.79
C SER A 104 6.74 -5.23 19.88
N TYR A 105 5.55 -5.61 20.36
CA TYR A 105 4.34 -5.60 19.54
C TYR A 105 3.98 -4.22 19.00
N PHE A 106 4.26 -3.15 19.76
CA PHE A 106 3.99 -1.78 19.36
C PHE A 106 4.90 -1.33 18.22
N GLU A 107 6.20 -1.61 18.35
CA GLU A 107 7.20 -1.27 17.35
C GLU A 107 6.97 -2.06 16.06
N ASN A 108 6.72 -3.37 16.19
CA ASN A 108 6.43 -4.27 15.07
C ASN A 108 5.15 -3.86 14.34
N PHE A 109 4.11 -3.45 15.09
CA PHE A 109 2.87 -2.95 14.50
C PHE A 109 3.14 -1.79 13.53
N TYR A 110 3.83 -0.73 13.98
CA TYR A 110 4.09 0.42 13.12
C TYR A 110 5.09 0.12 12.00
N ALA A 111 6.04 -0.79 12.21
CA ALA A 111 6.93 -1.27 11.16
C ALA A 111 6.13 -1.92 10.02
N HIS A 112 5.21 -2.83 10.34
CA HIS A 112 4.35 -3.49 9.35
C HIS A 112 3.33 -2.54 8.73
N LEU A 113 2.69 -1.68 9.52
CA LEU A 113 1.73 -0.68 9.01
C LEU A 113 2.39 0.30 8.05
N GLY A 114 3.62 0.73 8.36
CA GLY A 114 4.43 1.55 7.47
C GLY A 114 4.82 0.81 6.18
N SER A 115 5.24 -0.45 6.28
CA SER A 115 5.55 -1.29 5.11
C SER A 115 4.33 -1.51 4.22
N ALA A 116 3.13 -1.71 4.79
CA ALA A 116 1.89 -1.80 4.02
C ALA A 116 1.63 -0.54 3.19
N CYS A 117 1.91 0.66 3.73
CA CYS A 117 1.80 1.90 2.97
C CYS A 117 2.80 1.97 1.80
N ASP A 118 4.05 1.57 2.03
CA ASP A 118 5.11 1.58 1.01
C ASP A 118 4.82 0.60 -0.13
N LEU A 119 4.36 -0.60 0.23
CA LEU A 119 3.96 -1.65 -0.72
C LEU A 119 2.69 -1.29 -1.48
N ALA A 120 1.71 -0.63 -0.84
CA ALA A 120 0.51 -0.17 -1.52
C ALA A 120 0.83 0.86 -2.61
N GLU A 121 1.72 1.81 -2.33
CA GLU A 121 2.17 2.77 -3.35
C GLU A 121 2.99 2.11 -4.46
N GLU A 122 3.82 1.11 -4.14
CA GLU A 122 4.52 0.30 -5.14
C GLU A 122 3.53 -0.43 -6.04
N PHE A 123 2.56 -1.15 -5.46
CA PHE A 123 1.52 -1.87 -6.17
C PHE A 123 0.77 -0.95 -7.13
N LEU A 124 0.31 0.21 -6.65
CA LEU A 124 -0.43 1.17 -7.47
C LEU A 124 0.42 1.76 -8.61
N THR A 125 1.72 1.95 -8.36
CA THR A 125 2.65 2.44 -9.39
C THR A 125 2.85 1.40 -10.49
N GLN A 126 3.12 0.14 -10.13
CA GLN A 126 3.30 -0.95 -11.09
C GLN A 126 2.02 -1.21 -11.88
N LEU A 127 0.88 -1.20 -11.19
CA LEU A 127 -0.44 -1.33 -11.82
C LEU A 127 -0.65 -0.24 -12.87
N TYR A 128 -0.32 1.00 -12.55
CA TYR A 128 -0.48 2.11 -13.49
C TYR A 128 0.43 1.97 -14.71
N PHE A 129 1.68 1.52 -14.53
CA PHE A 129 2.57 1.25 -15.66
C PHE A 129 2.04 0.14 -16.58
N ILE A 130 1.52 -0.94 -16.01
CA ILE A 130 0.88 -2.01 -16.79
C ILE A 130 -0.32 -1.46 -17.57
N SER A 131 -1.16 -0.63 -16.93
CA SER A 131 -2.28 0.04 -17.62
C SER A 131 -1.80 0.91 -18.78
N LEU A 132 -0.81 1.78 -18.55
CA LEU A 132 -0.27 2.66 -19.60
C LEU A 132 0.27 1.87 -20.79
N GLU A 133 1.00 0.78 -20.54
CA GLU A 133 1.48 -0.11 -21.61
C GLU A 133 0.33 -0.71 -22.42
N CYS A 134 -0.71 -1.19 -21.73
CA CYS A 134 -1.89 -1.78 -22.35
C CYS A 134 -2.69 -0.75 -23.17
N GLU A 135 -2.73 0.49 -22.72
CA GLU A 135 -3.40 1.62 -23.37
C GLU A 135 -2.53 2.33 -24.42
N GLU A 136 -1.28 1.93 -24.59
CA GLU A 136 -0.29 2.59 -25.47
C GLU A 136 -0.04 4.06 -25.12
N LYS A 137 -0.12 4.39 -23.83
CA LYS A 137 0.12 5.72 -23.30
C LYS A 137 1.49 5.78 -22.60
N GLN A 138 1.99 7.00 -22.43
CA GLN A 138 3.16 7.27 -21.61
C GLN A 138 2.77 8.18 -20.46
N THR A 139 3.46 8.06 -19.33
CA THR A 139 3.30 8.97 -18.21
C THR A 139 3.97 10.30 -18.53
N THR A 140 3.27 11.40 -18.29
CA THR A 140 3.84 12.75 -18.49
C THR A 140 4.92 13.07 -17.45
N VAL A 141 4.92 12.33 -16.33
CA VAL A 141 5.87 12.49 -15.23
C VAL A 141 7.26 11.96 -15.58
N LEU A 142 7.37 10.87 -16.36
CA LEU A 142 8.66 10.27 -16.76
C LEU A 142 9.06 10.60 -18.20
N GLU A 143 8.29 11.47 -18.88
CA GLU A 143 8.68 11.97 -20.18
C GLU A 143 10.07 12.64 -20.13
N LYS A 144 10.87 12.42 -21.18
CA LYS A 144 12.17 13.08 -21.32
C LYS A 144 11.96 14.59 -21.41
N LEU A 145 12.28 15.30 -20.34
CA LEU A 145 12.16 16.75 -20.28
C LEU A 145 13.14 17.44 -21.24
N SER A 146 12.68 18.51 -21.87
CA SER A 146 13.60 19.46 -22.50
C SER A 146 14.43 20.17 -21.43
N LYS A 147 15.62 20.66 -21.79
CA LYS A 147 16.47 21.41 -20.86
C LYS A 147 15.74 22.59 -20.21
N GLY A 148 14.90 23.31 -20.98
CA GLY A 148 14.09 24.42 -20.46
C GLY A 148 13.10 23.97 -19.38
N LYS A 149 12.25 22.99 -19.68
CA LYS A 149 11.27 22.44 -18.72
C LYS A 149 11.96 21.90 -17.46
N PHE A 150 13.10 21.23 -17.61
CA PHE A 150 13.88 20.75 -16.48
C PHE A 150 14.35 21.89 -15.57
N LEU A 151 14.90 22.96 -16.16
CA LEU A 151 15.36 24.12 -15.41
C LEU A 151 14.21 24.85 -14.71
N ASP A 152 13.03 24.91 -15.32
CA ASP A 152 11.84 25.52 -14.71
C ASP A 152 11.40 24.74 -13.47
N ILE A 153 11.36 23.41 -13.54
CA ILE A 153 11.04 22.54 -12.39
C ILE A 153 12.11 22.67 -11.30
N ALA A 154 13.39 22.69 -11.69
CA ALA A 154 14.49 22.84 -10.74
C ALA A 154 14.46 24.20 -10.02
N LYS A 155 14.11 25.27 -10.74
CA LYS A 155 13.93 26.61 -10.19
C LYS A 155 12.78 26.64 -9.19
N ASP A 156 11.60 26.12 -9.57
CA ASP A 156 10.45 26.06 -8.67
C ASP A 156 10.76 25.26 -7.39
N TRP A 157 11.46 24.14 -7.52
CA TRP A 157 11.92 23.36 -6.37
C TRP A 157 12.90 24.14 -5.49
N TYR A 158 13.85 24.86 -6.11
CA TYR A 158 14.82 25.66 -5.39
C TYR A 158 14.13 26.73 -4.56
N ASP A 159 13.27 27.52 -5.20
CA ASP A 159 12.57 28.65 -4.59
C ASP A 159 11.66 28.20 -3.44
N LYS A 160 11.02 27.03 -3.56
CA LYS A 160 10.08 26.52 -2.54
C LYS A 160 10.73 25.75 -1.41
N TYR A 161 11.73 24.91 -1.71
CA TYR A 161 12.15 23.84 -0.81
C TYR A 161 13.64 23.87 -0.46
N TYR A 162 14.49 24.56 -1.24
CA TYR A 162 15.94 24.45 -1.03
C TYR A 162 16.37 24.94 0.34
N ALA A 163 15.91 26.11 0.79
CA ALA A 163 16.34 26.69 2.05
C ALA A 163 16.05 25.76 3.25
N SER A 164 14.83 25.25 3.35
CA SER A 164 14.43 24.35 4.44
C SER A 164 15.13 22.98 4.33
N THR A 165 15.26 22.44 3.11
CA THR A 165 15.97 21.17 2.87
C THR A 165 17.45 21.29 3.22
N TYR A 166 18.10 22.37 2.80
CA TYR A 166 19.51 22.64 3.10
C TYR A 166 19.74 22.69 4.61
N GLN A 167 18.93 23.47 5.35
CA GLN A 167 19.05 23.55 6.81
C GLN A 167 18.85 22.18 7.49
N HIS A 168 17.87 21.39 7.03
CA HIS A 168 17.60 20.06 7.56
C HIS A 168 18.77 19.08 7.37
N TYR A 169 19.41 19.10 6.20
CA TYR A 169 20.52 18.19 5.89
C TYR A 169 21.84 18.67 6.52
N LEU A 170 22.05 19.99 6.55
CA LEU A 170 23.18 20.61 7.24
C LEU A 170 23.18 20.25 8.73
N SER A 171 22.03 20.31 9.42
CA SER A 171 21.91 19.95 10.84
C SER A 171 22.21 18.46 11.11
N LYS A 172 22.28 17.64 10.06
CA LYS A 172 22.59 16.20 10.12
C LYS A 172 23.99 15.86 9.60
N GLY A 173 24.78 16.86 9.20
CA GLY A 173 26.08 16.65 8.57
C GLY A 173 26.00 15.91 7.23
N LYS A 174 24.92 16.11 6.47
CA LYS A 174 24.68 15.43 5.18
C LYS A 174 24.48 16.45 4.05
N THR A 175 24.75 16.04 2.83
CA THR A 175 24.43 16.82 1.62
C THR A 175 22.94 16.75 1.30
N ALA A 176 22.32 17.88 0.96
CA ALA A 176 20.92 17.95 0.55
C ALA A 176 20.74 17.36 -0.87
N PRO A 177 19.99 16.26 -1.04
CA PRO A 177 19.69 15.73 -2.36
C PRO A 177 18.64 16.61 -3.05
N ILE A 178 18.83 16.85 -4.35
CA ILE A 178 17.82 17.49 -5.20
C ILE A 178 16.92 16.39 -5.77
N LYS A 179 15.64 16.38 -5.37
CA LYS A 179 14.64 15.43 -5.85
C LYS A 179 13.54 16.19 -6.58
N LEU A 180 13.62 16.21 -7.91
CA LEU A 180 12.67 16.96 -8.76
C LEU A 180 11.41 16.15 -9.08
N ILE A 181 11.56 14.84 -9.24
CA ILE A 181 10.48 13.91 -9.57
C ILE A 181 10.50 12.77 -8.56
N SER A 182 9.32 12.39 -8.08
CA SER A 182 9.13 11.36 -7.07
C SER A 182 7.98 10.42 -7.45
N ARG A 183 7.91 9.26 -6.80
CA ARG A 183 6.78 8.32 -6.94
C ARG A 183 5.43 8.98 -6.68
N ALA A 184 5.38 9.95 -5.75
CA ALA A 184 4.16 10.69 -5.47
C ALA A 184 3.64 11.43 -6.70
N ASN A 185 4.51 11.90 -7.59
CA ASN A 185 4.10 12.56 -8.82
C ASN A 185 3.42 11.59 -9.80
N ILE A 186 3.90 10.34 -9.87
CA ILE A 186 3.30 9.29 -10.72
C ILE A 186 1.91 8.94 -10.21
N LEU A 187 1.74 8.78 -8.89
CA LEU A 187 0.45 8.48 -8.30
C LEU A 187 -0.50 9.69 -8.32
N ASP A 188 0.02 10.91 -8.24
CA ASP A 188 -0.76 12.14 -8.46
C ASP A 188 -1.35 12.19 -9.88
N GLU A 189 -0.57 11.77 -10.90
CA GLU A 189 -1.04 11.62 -12.27
C GLU A 189 -2.12 10.53 -12.35
N TYR A 190 -1.81 9.33 -11.84
CA TYR A 190 -2.73 8.20 -11.91
C TYR A 190 -4.06 8.52 -11.23
N PHE A 191 -4.06 9.09 -10.02
CA PHE A 191 -5.27 9.44 -9.28
C PHE A 191 -5.84 10.82 -9.63
N SER A 192 -5.16 11.59 -10.49
CA SER A 192 -5.58 12.95 -10.87
C SER A 192 -5.88 13.84 -9.66
N LYS A 193 -5.08 13.69 -8.59
CA LYS A 193 -5.24 14.39 -7.31
C LYS A 193 -6.61 14.22 -6.65
N SER A 194 -7.22 13.03 -6.78
CA SER A 194 -8.50 12.70 -6.14
C SER A 194 -8.47 12.90 -4.62
N LYS A 195 -9.67 13.03 -4.03
CA LYS A 195 -9.81 13.21 -2.58
C LYS A 195 -9.26 12.00 -1.83
N GLU A 196 -9.57 10.81 -2.30
CA GLU A 196 -9.16 9.53 -1.72
C GLU A 196 -7.64 9.40 -1.67
N TRP A 197 -6.96 9.78 -2.77
CA TRP A 197 -5.50 9.80 -2.82
C TRP A 197 -4.88 10.81 -1.85
N LYS A 198 -5.45 12.01 -1.74
CA LYS A 198 -4.98 13.03 -0.77
C LYS A 198 -5.15 12.59 0.69
N GLU A 199 -6.28 11.97 1.00
CA GLU A 199 -6.56 11.45 2.34
C GLU A 199 -5.60 10.30 2.67
N TYR A 200 -5.47 9.32 1.77
CA TYR A 200 -4.53 8.21 1.94
C TYR A 200 -3.08 8.71 2.11
N SER A 201 -2.59 9.56 1.20
CA SER A 201 -1.21 10.05 1.24
C SER A 201 -0.91 10.83 2.52
N THR A 202 -1.88 11.57 3.06
CA THR A 202 -1.76 12.24 4.36
C THR A 202 -1.64 11.21 5.50
N THR A 203 -2.54 10.23 5.57
CA THR A 203 -2.52 9.18 6.61
C THR A 203 -1.22 8.36 6.52
N ALA A 204 -0.82 7.94 5.32
CA ALA A 204 0.42 7.20 5.07
C ALA A 204 1.67 7.99 5.49
N LEU A 205 1.72 9.30 5.22
CA LEU A 205 2.81 10.17 5.68
C LEU A 205 2.88 10.22 7.21
N GLN A 206 1.75 10.32 7.90
CA GLN A 206 1.73 10.33 9.37
C GLN A 206 2.21 8.99 9.95
N ILE A 207 1.75 7.86 9.39
CA ILE A 207 2.20 6.52 9.78
C ILE A 207 3.71 6.36 9.56
N ARG A 208 4.23 6.76 8.38
CA ARG A 208 5.68 6.75 8.09
C ARG A 208 6.46 7.60 9.06
N THR A 209 5.96 8.79 9.35
CA THR A 209 6.58 9.74 10.28
C THR A 209 6.68 9.13 11.68
N TYR A 210 5.63 8.44 12.12
CA TYR A 210 5.61 7.73 13.39
C TYR A 210 6.55 6.53 13.40
N ARG A 211 6.44 5.64 12.40
CA ARG A 211 7.31 4.47 12.20
C ARG A 211 8.79 4.85 12.14
N ASN A 212 9.15 5.94 11.48
CA ASN A 212 10.54 6.40 11.42
C ASN A 212 11.06 6.82 12.80
N VAL A 213 10.20 7.35 13.67
CA VAL A 213 10.59 7.64 15.06
C VAL A 213 10.75 6.35 15.86
N VAL A 214 9.83 5.40 15.70
CA VAL A 214 9.89 4.06 16.30
C VAL A 214 11.18 3.32 15.94
N VAL A 215 11.51 3.28 14.64
CA VAL A 215 12.57 2.40 14.11
C VAL A 215 13.97 3.03 14.22
N HIS A 216 14.09 4.35 14.18
CA HIS A 216 15.39 5.02 14.05
C HIS A 216 15.83 5.86 15.26
N ASN A 217 15.01 6.00 16.29
CA ASN A 217 15.41 6.70 17.52
C ASN A 217 15.51 5.73 18.71
N THR A 218 16.02 6.21 19.84
CA THR A 218 15.77 5.57 21.14
C THR A 218 14.27 5.36 21.28
N GLN A 219 13.84 4.14 21.62
CA GLN A 219 12.45 3.67 21.77
C GLN A 219 11.48 4.80 22.16
N ILE A 220 10.28 4.86 21.57
CA ILE A 220 9.32 5.91 21.95
C ILE A 220 9.02 5.80 23.45
N ALA A 221 9.46 6.81 24.22
CA ALA A 221 9.16 6.88 25.64
C ALA A 221 7.64 6.92 25.83
N SER A 222 7.18 6.19 26.83
CA SER A 222 5.77 6.07 27.17
C SER A 222 5.55 6.50 28.61
N ILE A 223 4.38 7.06 28.89
CA ILE A 223 3.95 7.45 30.23
C ILE A 223 2.97 6.40 30.76
N TRP A 224 3.23 5.90 31.96
CA TRP A 224 2.40 4.89 32.60
C TRP A 224 1.49 5.57 33.62
N GLU A 225 0.18 5.42 33.46
CA GLU A 225 -0.82 5.84 34.46
C GLU A 225 -1.66 4.62 34.84
N GLY A 226 -1.33 4.01 35.98
CA GLY A 226 -1.91 2.73 36.38
C GLY A 226 -1.58 1.62 35.36
N ASN A 227 -2.62 1.02 34.77
CA ASN A 227 -2.49 -0.04 33.77
C ASN A 227 -2.51 0.48 32.32
N GLN A 228 -2.63 1.79 32.12
CA GLN A 228 -2.65 2.40 30.80
C GLN A 228 -1.27 2.90 30.41
N VAL A 229 -0.95 2.73 29.14
CA VAL A 229 0.31 3.19 28.56
C VAL A 229 -0.02 4.27 27.53
N PHE A 230 0.47 5.47 27.78
CA PHE A 230 0.24 6.63 26.91
C PHE A 230 1.46 6.89 26.04
N VAL A 231 1.20 7.14 24.76
CA VAL A 231 2.20 7.50 23.76
C VAL A 231 1.83 8.82 23.10
N PRO A 232 2.79 9.57 22.53
CA PRO A 232 2.48 10.75 21.76
C PRO A 232 1.56 10.41 20.58
N LYS A 233 0.57 11.28 20.31
CA LYS A 233 -0.29 11.16 19.14
C LYS A 233 0.54 11.19 17.85
N LYS A 234 0.12 10.48 16.80
CA LYS A 234 0.81 10.47 15.49
C LYS A 234 1.10 11.88 14.95
N THR A 235 0.17 12.80 15.16
CA THR A 235 0.26 14.20 14.70
C THR A 235 1.21 15.06 15.54
N LYS A 236 1.65 14.56 16.70
CA LYS A 236 2.50 15.26 17.67
C LYS A 236 3.88 14.64 17.81
N ILE A 237 4.12 13.44 17.26
CA ILE A 237 5.35 12.66 17.47
C ILE A 237 6.65 13.41 17.14
N GLN A 238 6.61 14.38 16.22
CA GLN A 238 7.79 15.18 15.88
C GLN A 238 8.30 16.03 17.06
N ASN A 239 7.43 16.37 18.02
CA ASN A 239 7.80 17.10 19.24
C ASN A 239 8.41 16.20 20.32
N TYR A 240 8.28 14.87 20.16
CA TYR A 240 8.53 13.87 21.21
C TYR A 240 9.49 12.76 20.73
N LYS A 241 10.54 13.12 19.97
CA LYS A 241 11.51 12.17 19.42
C LYS A 241 12.51 11.64 20.45
N LYS A 242 12.67 12.34 21.57
CA LYS A 242 13.63 12.02 22.63
C LYS A 242 12.90 11.84 23.97
N TRP A 243 13.42 10.97 24.82
CA TRP A 243 12.79 10.63 26.11
C TRP A 243 12.52 11.84 27.00
N TYR A 244 13.48 12.75 27.12
CA TYR A 244 13.29 13.95 27.94
C TYR A 244 12.14 14.84 27.43
N GLN A 245 11.82 14.81 26.13
CA GLN A 245 10.69 15.58 25.59
C GLN A 245 9.36 14.99 26.04
N VAL A 246 9.28 13.66 26.21
CA VAL A 246 8.10 12.99 26.76
C VAL A 246 7.99 13.25 28.25
N PHE A 247 9.06 13.02 29.02
CA PHE A 247 9.02 13.14 30.49
C PHE A 247 8.95 14.58 31.01
N SER A 248 9.18 15.59 30.15
CA SER A 248 9.04 17.01 30.50
C SER A 248 7.68 17.61 30.13
N VAL A 249 6.74 16.80 29.63
CA VAL A 249 5.41 17.31 29.26
C VAL A 249 4.68 17.84 30.51
N LYS A 250 4.09 19.02 30.37
CA LYS A 250 3.25 19.62 31.42
C LYS A 250 1.86 18.95 31.43
N GLN A 251 1.25 18.84 32.60
CA GLN A 251 -0.05 18.15 32.77
C GLN A 251 -1.17 18.75 31.89
N ASP A 252 -1.17 20.06 31.65
CA ASP A 252 -2.14 20.73 30.78
C ASP A 252 -2.04 20.32 29.30
N ARG A 253 -0.85 19.92 28.85
CA ARG A 253 -0.61 19.47 27.46
C ARG A 253 -0.85 17.97 27.26
N PHE A 254 -0.80 17.18 28.32
CA PHE A 254 -0.84 15.73 28.24
C PHE A 254 -2.09 15.20 27.51
N PRO A 255 -3.34 15.59 27.83
CA PRO A 255 -4.53 15.10 27.13
C PRO A 255 -4.59 15.47 25.63
N HIS A 256 -3.95 16.59 25.28
CA HIS A 256 -3.89 17.07 23.91
C HIS A 256 -2.87 16.33 23.07
N ASP A 257 -1.73 15.98 23.66
CA ASP A 257 -0.58 15.44 22.93
C ASP A 257 -0.43 13.92 23.04
N PHE A 258 -1.04 13.29 24.04
CA PHE A 258 -0.90 11.86 24.31
C PHE A 258 -2.24 11.12 24.16
N ILE A 259 -2.15 9.83 23.86
CA ILE A 259 -3.27 8.92 23.65
C ILE A 259 -2.90 7.54 24.21
N ASP A 260 -3.90 6.78 24.65
CA ASP A 260 -3.70 5.37 24.99
C ASP A 260 -3.09 4.62 23.79
N ARG A 261 -2.05 3.84 24.07
CA ARG A 261 -1.24 3.16 23.07
C ARG A 261 -2.05 2.21 22.21
N ASP A 262 -2.86 1.37 22.84
CA ASP A 262 -3.62 0.34 22.14
C ASP A 262 -4.77 0.97 21.35
N GLN A 263 -5.38 2.03 21.91
CA GLN A 263 -6.37 2.84 21.20
C GLN A 263 -5.77 3.48 19.93
N GLN A 264 -4.56 4.04 20.01
CA GLN A 264 -3.92 4.62 18.81
C GLN A 264 -3.64 3.55 17.76
N MET A 265 -3.09 2.40 18.15
CA MET A 265 -2.83 1.31 17.19
C MET A 265 -4.12 0.85 16.51
N HIS A 266 -5.19 0.64 17.27
CA HIS A 266 -6.47 0.22 16.72
C HIS A 266 -7.04 1.25 15.74
N ASN A 267 -7.08 2.53 16.13
CA ASN A 267 -7.55 3.61 15.28
C ASN A 267 -6.74 3.71 13.97
N ASP A 268 -5.42 3.62 14.07
CA ASP A 268 -4.52 3.71 12.92
C ASP A 268 -4.67 2.53 11.96
N PHE A 269 -4.94 1.34 12.49
CA PHE A 269 -5.18 0.14 11.69
C PHE A 269 -6.50 0.23 10.92
N VAL A 270 -7.58 0.62 11.59
CA VAL A 270 -8.90 0.80 10.96
C VAL A 270 -8.84 1.92 9.93
N GLU A 271 -8.31 3.09 10.30
CA GLU A 271 -8.18 4.25 9.42
C GLU A 271 -7.42 3.88 8.14
N LEU A 272 -6.27 3.21 8.25
CA LEU A 272 -5.50 2.83 7.06
C LEU A 272 -6.27 1.87 6.15
N LYS A 273 -6.94 0.85 6.72
CA LYS A 273 -7.74 -0.11 5.93
C LYS A 273 -8.86 0.60 5.16
N GLU A 274 -9.57 1.53 5.79
CA GLU A 274 -10.61 2.32 5.14
C GLU A 274 -10.06 3.16 3.97
N LYS A 275 -8.91 3.81 4.17
CA LYS A 275 -8.26 4.59 3.10
C LYS A 275 -7.78 3.72 1.95
N LEU A 276 -7.18 2.57 2.24
CA LEU A 276 -6.78 1.60 1.23
C LEU A 276 -7.98 1.06 0.46
N ASN A 277 -9.09 0.79 1.14
CA ASN A 277 -10.32 0.32 0.51
C ASN A 277 -10.85 1.31 -0.52
N ALA A 278 -10.98 2.58 -0.14
CA ALA A 278 -11.40 3.63 -1.07
C ALA A 278 -10.41 3.77 -2.24
N LEU A 279 -9.11 3.68 -1.97
CA LEU A 279 -8.08 3.83 -2.98
C LEU A 279 -8.08 2.68 -4.01
N TRP A 280 -8.41 1.46 -3.59
CA TRP A 280 -8.46 0.27 -4.46
C TRP A 280 -9.63 0.28 -5.46
N GLU A 281 -10.64 1.13 -5.27
CA GLU A 281 -11.79 1.22 -6.20
C GLU A 281 -11.36 1.59 -7.61
N LYS A 282 -10.40 2.51 -7.75
CA LYS A 282 -9.90 2.95 -9.05
C LYS A 282 -9.14 1.84 -9.79
N PRO A 283 -8.12 1.18 -9.19
CA PRO A 283 -7.48 0.00 -9.77
C PRO A 283 -8.46 -1.09 -10.20
N LEU A 284 -9.42 -1.43 -9.34
CA LEU A 284 -10.46 -2.42 -9.63
C LEU A 284 -11.23 -2.05 -10.91
N LYS A 285 -11.85 -0.88 -10.93
CA LYS A 285 -12.65 -0.42 -12.06
C LYS A 285 -11.83 -0.29 -13.34
N HIS A 286 -10.58 0.18 -13.21
CA HIS A 286 -9.70 0.39 -14.36
C HIS A 286 -9.34 -0.94 -15.02
N PHE A 287 -8.86 -1.92 -14.24
CA PHE A 287 -8.55 -3.25 -14.78
C PHE A 287 -9.80 -4.00 -15.25
N GLU A 288 -10.95 -3.83 -14.58
CA GLU A 288 -12.21 -4.42 -15.05
C GLU A 288 -12.60 -3.88 -16.43
N THR A 289 -12.43 -2.58 -16.64
CA THR A 289 -12.69 -1.95 -17.94
C THR A 289 -11.74 -2.52 -18.99
N LEU A 290 -10.44 -2.58 -18.71
CA LEU A 290 -9.46 -3.13 -19.65
C LEU A 290 -9.71 -4.60 -20.01
N VAL A 291 -10.07 -5.45 -19.02
CA VAL A 291 -10.25 -6.89 -19.25
C VAL A 291 -11.61 -7.21 -19.86
N PHE A 292 -12.71 -6.69 -19.29
CA PHE A 292 -14.06 -7.16 -19.61
C PHE A 292 -14.83 -6.25 -20.56
N VAL A 293 -14.54 -4.95 -20.58
CA VAL A 293 -15.24 -3.97 -21.44
C VAL A 293 -14.46 -3.79 -22.75
N ASP A 294 -13.22 -3.33 -22.64
CA ASP A 294 -12.36 -3.02 -23.77
C ASP A 294 -11.76 -4.28 -24.41
N LYS A 295 -11.75 -5.39 -23.67
CA LYS A 295 -11.14 -6.67 -24.07
C LYS A 295 -9.71 -6.45 -24.58
N ASN A 296 -8.93 -5.71 -23.81
CA ASN A 296 -7.62 -5.23 -24.20
C ASN A 296 -6.68 -6.41 -24.51
N LYS A 297 -6.32 -6.56 -25.78
CA LYS A 297 -5.52 -7.71 -26.26
C LYS A 297 -4.17 -7.83 -25.57
N LYS A 298 -3.50 -6.72 -25.25
CA LYS A 298 -2.20 -6.76 -24.55
C LYS A 298 -2.34 -7.32 -23.15
N LEU A 299 -3.36 -6.86 -22.42
CA LEU A 299 -3.63 -7.36 -21.08
C LEU A 299 -4.06 -8.83 -21.11
N LEU A 300 -4.97 -9.23 -22.00
CA LEU A 300 -5.40 -10.63 -22.13
C LEU A 300 -4.23 -11.57 -22.48
N ASN A 301 -3.32 -11.13 -23.35
CA ASN A 301 -2.10 -11.87 -23.65
C ASN A 301 -1.20 -12.03 -22.41
N LYS A 302 -1.06 -10.99 -21.59
CA LYS A 302 -0.32 -11.06 -20.31
C LYS A 302 -0.93 -12.10 -19.34
N TYR A 303 -2.25 -12.28 -19.38
CA TYR A 303 -2.97 -13.31 -18.63
C TYR A 303 -2.97 -14.71 -19.28
N ASP A 304 -2.36 -14.91 -20.46
CA ASP A 304 -2.46 -16.18 -21.23
C ASP A 304 -3.92 -16.66 -21.38
N ILE A 305 -4.80 -15.74 -21.80
CA ILE A 305 -6.21 -16.00 -22.09
C ILE A 305 -6.43 -15.81 -23.58
N GLU A 306 -6.81 -16.88 -24.27
CA GLU A 306 -7.26 -16.80 -25.66
C GLU A 306 -8.69 -16.30 -25.72
N TYR A 307 -8.91 -15.26 -26.53
CA TYR A 307 -10.23 -14.70 -26.73
C TYR A 307 -10.90 -15.36 -27.94
N THR A 308 -11.97 -16.11 -27.69
CA THR A 308 -12.92 -16.57 -28.72
C THR A 308 -14.18 -15.72 -28.63
N ASP A 309 -14.56 -15.06 -29.73
CA ASP A 309 -15.79 -14.26 -29.84
C ASP A 309 -17.07 -15.07 -29.54
#